data_AF-X1IIK5-F1
#
_entry.id   AF-X1IIK5-F1
#
_cell.length_a   1.000
_cell.length_b   1.000
_cell.length_c   1.000
_cell.angle_alpha   90.00
_cell.angle_beta   90.00
_cell.angle_gamma   90.00
#
_symmetry.space_group_name_H-M   'P 1'
#
loop_
_entity.id
_entity.type
_entity.pdbx_description
1 polymer ?
#
loop_
_entity_poly.entity_id
_entity_poly.type
_entity_poly.pdbx_seq_one_letter_code
_entity_poly.pdbx_strand_id
1 'polypeptide(L)'
;CNNNCVGISLENSDFCVVTYNLLEENEYYGVFLDFDCDENIIHHNNFVANNPGCVFGVTSQACDHGTTNTWYDIETNVGNYWSDWSGTGSYSIGGEADANDPFPQIELLNPPVFSVPSNSDMQILVFVLVLAIIPLSMITRKRLKSK
;
A
#
# COMPACT_ATOMS: atom_id res chain seq x y z
N CYS A 1 7.64 6.72 -7.31
CA CYS A 1 7.70 8.19 -7.24
C CYS A 1 9.16 8.56 -7.09
N ASN A 2 9.74 9.15 -8.14
CA ASN A 2 11.21 9.18 -8.27
C ASN A 2 11.70 10.56 -8.66
N ASN A 3 12.89 10.94 -8.19
CA ASN A 3 13.55 12.22 -8.54
C ASN A 3 12.72 13.47 -8.23
N ASN A 4 11.93 13.44 -7.16
CA ASN A 4 11.19 14.60 -6.65
C ASN A 4 11.79 15.09 -5.32
N CYS A 5 11.35 16.26 -4.82
CA CYS A 5 11.63 16.66 -3.44
C CYS A 5 11.08 15.62 -2.45
N VAL A 6 9.82 15.23 -2.60
CA VAL A 6 9.15 14.21 -1.79
C VAL A 6 8.41 13.25 -2.74
N GLY A 7 8.45 11.96 -2.46
CA GLY A 7 7.79 10.93 -3.27
C GLY A 7 6.26 11.00 -3.15
N ILE A 8 5.75 10.91 -1.92
CA ILE A 8 4.33 11.05 -1.55
C ILE A 8 4.23 11.98 -0.33
N SER A 9 3.38 13.00 -0.41
CA SER A 9 3.07 13.92 0.70
C SER A 9 1.62 13.71 1.13
N LEU A 10 1.39 13.49 2.43
CA LEU A 10 0.07 13.51 3.05
C LEU A 10 -0.04 14.81 3.85
N GLU A 11 -1.10 15.58 3.55
CA GLU A 11 -1.37 16.87 4.18
C GLU A 11 -2.85 16.90 4.58
N ASN A 12 -3.15 17.12 5.87
CA ASN A 12 -4.50 17.07 6.42
C ASN A 12 -5.28 15.81 5.97
N SER A 13 -4.63 14.65 6.04
CA SER A 13 -5.12 13.40 5.45
C SER A 13 -5.00 12.27 6.45
N ASP A 14 -6.15 11.76 6.86
CA ASP A 14 -6.27 10.67 7.82
C ASP A 14 -6.78 9.39 7.14
N PHE A 15 -6.57 8.24 7.79
CA PHE A 15 -7.10 6.94 7.37
C PHE A 15 -6.69 6.49 5.95
N CYS A 16 -5.57 6.99 5.43
CA CYS A 16 -5.03 6.59 4.14
C CYS A 16 -4.21 5.30 4.25
N VAL A 17 -4.14 4.56 3.15
CA VAL A 17 -3.27 3.39 3.01
C VAL A 17 -2.28 3.63 1.88
N VAL A 18 -0.99 3.63 2.22
CA VAL A 18 0.12 3.76 1.27
C VAL A 18 0.82 2.40 1.19
N THR A 19 0.63 1.69 0.09
CA THR A 19 1.17 0.33 -0.06
C THR A 19 1.60 0.00 -1.49
N TYR A 20 2.59 -0.88 -1.62
CA TYR A 20 3.13 -1.38 -2.89
C TYR A 20 3.69 -0.29 -3.83
N ASN A 21 4.32 0.75 -3.28
CA ASN A 21 5.01 1.78 -4.05
C ASN A 21 6.52 1.57 -4.07
N LEU A 22 7.15 1.89 -5.20
CA LEU A 22 8.59 2.16 -5.28
C LEU A 22 8.82 3.66 -5.11
N LEU A 23 9.53 4.03 -4.06
CA LEU A 23 9.85 5.39 -3.67
C LEU A 23 11.36 5.51 -3.68
N GLU A 24 11.91 6.09 -4.74
CA GLU A 24 13.35 6.07 -4.94
C GLU A 24 13.95 7.40 -5.36
N GLU A 25 15.16 7.68 -4.90
CA GLU A 25 15.95 8.85 -5.30
C GLU A 25 15.20 10.19 -5.12
N ASN A 26 14.37 10.32 -4.09
CA ASN A 26 13.78 11.61 -3.73
C ASN A 26 14.76 12.42 -2.87
N GLU A 27 14.85 13.74 -3.13
CA GLU A 27 15.83 14.64 -2.49
C GLU A 27 15.67 14.69 -0.98
N TYR A 28 14.41 14.70 -0.51
CA TYR A 28 14.04 14.57 0.91
C TYR A 28 13.42 13.19 1.14
N TYR A 29 12.10 13.09 1.31
CA TYR A 29 11.49 11.86 1.82
C TYR A 29 10.79 11.05 0.72
N GLY A 30 10.78 9.72 0.85
CA GLY A 30 9.91 8.86 0.07
C GLY A 30 8.43 9.09 0.43
N VAL A 31 8.13 9.16 1.73
CA VAL A 31 6.83 9.55 2.28
C VAL A 31 7.03 10.64 3.34
N PHE A 32 6.20 11.67 3.29
CA PHE A 32 6.11 12.73 4.29
C PHE A 32 4.66 12.80 4.79
N LEU A 33 4.46 12.67 6.11
CA LEU A 33 3.18 12.96 6.78
C LEU A 33 3.32 14.25 7.58
N ASP A 34 2.44 15.22 7.32
CA ASP A 34 2.38 16.48 8.05
C ASP A 34 1.73 16.31 9.44
N PHE A 35 1.77 17.36 10.27
CA PHE A 35 1.33 17.34 11.67
C PHE A 35 -0.11 16.86 11.91
N ASP A 36 -1.02 17.12 10.96
CA ASP A 36 -2.44 16.77 11.05
C ASP A 36 -2.77 15.59 10.10
N CYS A 37 -1.94 14.55 10.09
CA CYS A 37 -2.15 13.32 9.33
C CYS A 37 -2.08 12.11 10.26
N ASP A 38 -3.25 11.58 10.63
CA ASP A 38 -3.38 10.57 11.66
C ASP A 38 -3.99 9.26 11.12
N GLU A 39 -3.75 8.17 11.85
CA GLU A 39 -4.34 6.84 11.58
C GLU A 39 -4.09 6.31 10.15
N ASN A 40 -2.98 6.72 9.52
CA ASN A 40 -2.56 6.22 8.21
C ASN A 40 -1.78 4.91 8.35
N ILE A 41 -1.85 4.06 7.32
CA ILE A 41 -1.15 2.77 7.28
C ILE A 41 -0.18 2.74 6.10
N ILE A 42 1.11 2.60 6.38
CA ILE A 42 2.20 2.63 5.41
C ILE A 42 2.94 1.30 5.47
N HIS A 43 2.71 0.41 4.51
CA HIS A 43 3.30 -0.92 4.52
C HIS A 43 3.54 -1.45 3.11
N HIS A 44 4.45 -2.41 2.97
CA HIS A 44 4.80 -3.03 1.69
C HIS A 44 5.29 -2.06 0.61
N ASN A 45 5.93 -0.95 0.98
CA ASN A 45 6.60 -0.06 0.04
C ASN A 45 8.11 -0.34 0.01
N ASN A 46 8.76 0.07 -1.07
CA ASN A 46 10.22 0.01 -1.24
C ASN A 46 10.80 1.42 -1.20
N PHE A 47 11.51 1.77 -0.13
CA PHE A 47 12.23 3.03 0.03
C PHE A 47 13.70 2.84 -0.38
N VAL A 48 14.10 3.46 -1.49
CA VAL A 48 15.44 3.30 -2.06
C VAL A 48 16.15 4.64 -2.24
N ALA A 49 17.24 4.85 -1.50
CA ALA A 49 18.11 6.02 -1.65
C ALA A 49 17.38 7.39 -1.61
N ASN A 50 16.32 7.51 -0.80
CA ASN A 50 15.72 8.81 -0.49
C ASN A 50 16.56 9.53 0.57
N ASN A 51 16.46 10.85 0.63
CA ASN A 51 17.19 11.71 1.56
C ASN A 51 18.72 11.50 1.51
N PRO A 52 19.36 11.44 0.31
CA PRO A 52 20.76 11.03 0.18
C PRO A 52 21.75 12.01 0.84
N GLY A 53 21.29 13.19 1.24
CA GLY A 53 22.10 14.25 1.85
C GLY A 53 21.91 14.45 3.35
N CYS A 54 20.93 13.77 3.99
CA CYS A 54 20.59 13.99 5.41
C CYS A 54 20.56 15.49 5.75
N VAL A 55 19.81 16.27 4.97
CA VAL A 55 19.94 17.74 4.90
C VAL A 55 19.68 18.44 6.25
N PHE A 56 19.02 17.74 7.18
CA PHE A 56 18.69 18.24 8.52
C PHE A 56 19.11 17.30 9.67
N GLY A 57 20.06 16.39 9.44
CA GLY A 57 20.50 15.44 10.47
C GLY A 57 19.50 14.31 10.77
N VAL A 58 18.42 14.21 9.99
CA VAL A 58 17.47 13.11 10.01
C VAL A 58 17.90 12.09 8.95
N THR A 59 18.32 10.90 9.38
CA THR A 59 18.84 9.85 8.49
C THR A 59 17.76 8.94 7.90
N SER A 60 16.48 9.21 8.16
CA SER A 60 15.38 8.39 7.66
C SER A 60 15.01 8.74 6.22
N GLN A 61 14.59 7.74 5.46
CA GLN A 61 14.00 7.89 4.12
C GLN A 61 12.54 8.35 4.14
N ALA A 62 11.91 8.41 5.31
CA ALA A 62 10.55 8.89 5.49
C ALA A 62 10.41 9.80 6.74
N CYS A 63 9.37 10.62 6.76
CA CYS A 63 9.10 11.55 7.86
C CYS A 63 7.64 11.48 8.29
N ASP A 64 7.42 11.47 9.59
CA ASP A 64 6.12 11.39 10.24
C ASP A 64 6.03 12.44 11.35
N HIS A 65 5.28 13.51 11.07
CA HIS A 65 4.96 14.56 12.03
C HIS A 65 3.58 14.36 12.69
N GLY A 66 2.80 13.40 12.19
CA GLY A 66 1.45 13.13 12.68
C GLY A 66 1.45 12.27 13.95
N THR A 67 0.30 11.70 14.27
CA THR A 67 0.14 10.79 15.41
C THR A 67 -0.57 9.51 15.02
N THR A 68 -0.25 8.41 15.72
CA THR A 68 -0.93 7.10 15.56
C THR A 68 -0.87 6.45 14.17
N ASN A 69 -0.01 6.94 13.27
CA ASN A 69 0.29 6.27 12.02
C ASN A 69 1.00 4.93 12.25
N THR A 70 0.73 3.96 11.37
CA THR A 70 1.28 2.60 11.46
C THR A 70 2.15 2.31 10.25
N TRP A 71 3.41 1.92 10.49
CA TRP A 71 4.42 1.67 9.45
C TRP A 71 4.58 0.19 9.07
N TYR A 72 3.55 -0.61 9.32
CA TYR A 72 3.48 -2.02 8.99
C TYR A 72 2.04 -2.49 8.85
N ASP A 73 1.85 -3.64 8.20
CA ASP A 73 0.57 -4.32 8.17
C ASP A 73 0.35 -5.07 9.49
N ILE A 74 -0.67 -4.66 10.25
CA ILE A 74 -1.02 -5.20 11.56
C ILE A 74 -1.42 -6.68 11.47
N GLU A 75 -2.04 -7.11 10.36
CA GLU A 75 -2.51 -8.49 10.22
C GLU A 75 -1.36 -9.46 9.97
N THR A 76 -0.38 -9.05 9.18
CA THR A 76 0.72 -9.91 8.72
C THR A 76 2.03 -9.66 9.43
N ASN A 77 2.15 -8.56 10.20
CA ASN A 77 3.40 -8.05 10.76
C ASN A 77 4.48 -7.88 9.69
N VAL A 78 4.11 -7.25 8.57
CA VAL A 78 5.02 -6.95 7.44
C VAL A 78 5.09 -5.45 7.22
N GLY A 79 6.30 -4.90 7.36
CA GLY A 79 6.60 -3.49 7.18
C GLY A 79 6.96 -3.14 5.73
N ASN A 80 7.92 -2.23 5.61
CA ASN A 80 8.44 -1.71 4.36
C ASN A 80 9.88 -2.18 4.15
N TYR A 81 10.34 -2.13 2.91
CA TYR A 81 11.76 -2.30 2.58
C TYR A 81 12.46 -0.93 2.64
N TRP A 82 13.64 -0.90 3.26
CA TRP A 82 14.45 0.29 3.45
C TRP A 82 15.89 0.00 3.00
N SER A 83 16.34 0.61 1.90
CA SER A 83 17.66 0.32 1.31
C SER A 83 18.86 0.63 2.21
N ASP A 84 18.68 1.49 3.20
CA ASP A 84 19.67 1.95 4.18
C ASP A 84 19.55 1.23 5.54
N TRP A 85 18.56 0.36 5.70
CA TRP A 85 18.39 -0.41 6.94
C TRP A 85 19.49 -1.47 7.09
N SER A 86 20.03 -1.60 8.29
CA SER A 86 21.15 -2.48 8.61
C SER A 86 20.81 -3.98 8.58
N GLY A 87 19.53 -4.32 8.41
CA GLY A 87 19.02 -5.69 8.48
C GLY A 87 18.77 -6.19 9.91
N THR A 88 18.88 -5.33 10.92
CA THR A 88 18.61 -5.68 12.33
C THR A 88 17.80 -4.62 13.06
N GLY A 89 16.87 -5.05 13.93
CA GLY A 89 16.01 -4.16 14.73
C GLY A 89 14.89 -3.51 13.92
N SER A 90 14.25 -2.50 14.52
CA SER A 90 13.28 -1.65 13.81
C SER A 90 14.00 -0.60 12.95
N TYR A 91 13.27 -0.03 12.00
CA TYR A 91 13.70 1.14 11.25
C TYR A 91 13.03 2.38 11.83
N SER A 92 13.81 3.34 12.32
CA SER A 92 13.29 4.59 12.87
C SER A 92 12.84 5.53 11.75
N ILE A 93 11.63 6.08 11.89
CA ILE A 93 11.09 7.10 10.99
C ILE A 93 11.48 8.48 11.52
N GLY A 94 11.76 9.43 10.62
CA GLY A 94 12.05 10.82 10.99
C GLY A 94 10.78 11.56 11.43
N GLY A 95 10.95 12.76 11.99
CA GLY A 95 9.84 13.60 12.46
C GLY A 95 9.64 13.52 13.99
N GLU A 96 8.66 14.24 14.52
CA GLU A 96 8.41 14.31 15.98
C GLU A 96 7.46 13.22 16.50
N ALA A 97 6.93 12.36 15.63
CA ALA A 97 6.03 11.26 16.04
C ALA A 97 6.75 10.12 16.80
N ASP A 98 8.10 10.10 16.81
CA ASP A 98 8.92 8.99 17.30
C ASP A 98 8.50 7.62 16.70
N ALA A 99 8.01 7.65 15.46
CA ALA A 99 7.52 6.47 14.76
C ALA A 99 8.64 5.52 14.35
N ASN A 100 8.31 4.24 14.21
CA ASN A 100 9.22 3.23 13.68
C ASN A 100 8.44 2.18 12.88
N ASP A 101 9.11 1.58 11.92
CA ASP A 101 8.71 0.31 11.32
C ASP A 101 9.32 -0.83 12.14
N PRO A 102 8.52 -1.61 12.89
CA PRO A 102 9.01 -2.73 13.69
C PRO A 102 9.27 -4.00 12.87
N PHE A 103 8.78 -4.07 11.62
CA PHE A 103 8.90 -5.25 10.75
C PHE A 103 9.50 -4.91 9.38
N PRO A 104 10.66 -4.23 9.32
CA PRO A 104 11.30 -3.88 8.07
C PRO A 104 11.72 -5.14 7.30
N GLN A 105 11.67 -5.05 5.98
CA GLN A 105 11.91 -6.18 5.08
C GLN A 105 13.35 -6.15 4.55
N ILE A 106 13.98 -7.33 4.50
CA ILE A 106 15.36 -7.49 4.02
C ILE A 106 15.44 -7.42 2.50
N GLU A 107 14.40 -7.90 1.81
CA GLU A 107 14.34 -7.97 0.36
C GLU A 107 13.31 -7.00 -0.20
N LEU A 108 13.50 -6.61 -1.46
CA LEU A 108 12.56 -5.79 -2.20
C LEU A 108 11.20 -6.48 -2.27
N LEU A 109 10.16 -5.72 -1.95
CA LEU A 109 8.79 -6.18 -1.95
C LEU A 109 8.22 -6.05 -3.36
N ASN A 110 7.82 -7.18 -3.92
CA ASN A 110 7.14 -7.18 -5.21
C ASN A 110 5.67 -6.86 -5.02
N PRO A 111 5.06 -6.05 -5.91
CA PRO A 111 3.61 -5.88 -5.89
C PRO A 111 2.92 -7.25 -6.07
N PRO A 112 1.74 -7.44 -5.47
CA PRO A 112 1.02 -8.70 -5.59
C PRO A 112 0.70 -8.95 -7.06
N VAL A 113 1.12 -10.12 -7.55
CA VAL A 113 0.79 -10.55 -8.91
C VAL A 113 -0.66 -11.02 -8.90
N PHE A 114 -1.57 -10.19 -9.41
CA PHE A 114 -2.93 -10.63 -9.64
C PHE A 114 -2.92 -11.68 -10.74
N SER A 115 -3.26 -12.93 -10.40
CA SER A 115 -3.53 -13.94 -11.40
C SER A 115 -4.74 -13.49 -12.22
N VAL A 116 -4.54 -13.14 -13.48
CA VAL A 116 -5.65 -13.02 -14.43
C VAL A 116 -6.36 -14.37 -14.45
N PRO A 117 -7.69 -14.43 -14.19
CA PRO A 117 -8.43 -15.67 -14.28
C PRO A 117 -8.13 -16.30 -15.64
N SER A 118 -7.79 -17.59 -15.64
CA SER A 118 -7.48 -18.27 -16.89
C SER A 118 -8.69 -18.21 -17.82
N ASN A 119 -8.47 -18.35 -19.14
CA ASN A 119 -9.58 -18.41 -20.08
C ASN A 119 -10.60 -19.50 -19.70
N SER A 120 -10.15 -20.60 -19.08
CA SER A 120 -11.00 -21.65 -18.52
C SER A 120 -11.87 -21.14 -17.36
N ASP A 121 -11.32 -20.37 -16.43
CA ASP A 121 -12.07 -19.83 -15.29
C ASP A 121 -13.15 -18.85 -15.75
N MET A 122 -12.80 -18.00 -16.73
CA MET A 122 -13.76 -17.08 -17.35
C MET A 122 -14.86 -17.81 -18.13
N GLN A 123 -14.53 -18.89 -18.84
CA GLN A 123 -15.53 -19.72 -19.52
C GLN A 123 -16.49 -20.37 -18.52
N ILE A 124 -15.98 -20.94 -17.43
CA ILE A 124 -16.81 -21.55 -16.38
C ILE A 124 -17.77 -20.51 -15.78
N LEU A 125 -17.29 -19.31 -15.49
CA LEU A 125 -18.12 -18.23 -14.96
C LEU A 125 -19.25 -17.84 -15.94
N VAL A 126 -18.93 -17.69 -17.24
CA VAL A 126 -19.93 -17.40 -18.28
C VAL A 126 -20.95 -18.54 -18.39
N PHE A 127 -20.52 -19.80 -18.34
CA PHE A 127 -21.43 -20.96 -18.34
C PHE A 127 -22.38 -20.95 -17.14
N VAL A 128 -21.88 -20.67 -15.93
CA VAL A 128 -22.71 -20.57 -14.72
C VAL A 128 -23.75 -19.45 -14.85
N LEU A 129 -23.36 -18.28 -15.37
CA LEU A 129 -24.27 -17.16 -15.57
C LEU A 129 -25.35 -17.48 -16.61
N VAL A 130 -24.99 -18.11 -17.74
CA VAL A 130 -25.96 -18.54 -18.77
C VAL A 130 -26.94 -19.56 -18.20
N LEU A 131 -26.45 -20.54 -17.43
CA LEU A 131 -27.29 -21.54 -16.77
C LEU A 131 -28.20 -20.95 -15.69
N ALA A 132 -27.82 -19.84 -15.06
CA ALA A 132 -28.68 -19.13 -14.12
C ALA A 132 -29.75 -18.29 -14.84
N ILE A 133 -29.40 -17.61 -15.94
CA ILE A 133 -30.30 -16.70 -16.66
C ILE A 133 -31.41 -17.47 -17.41
N ILE A 134 -31.09 -18.63 -18.01
CA ILE A 134 -32.07 -19.40 -18.81
C ILE A 134 -33.31 -19.82 -17.99
N PRO A 135 -33.18 -20.50 -16.83
CA PRO A 135 -34.31 -20.86 -15.98
C PRO A 135 -35.09 -19.64 -15.48
N LEU A 136 -34.39 -18.58 -15.06
CA LEU A 136 -35.03 -17.32 -14.62
C LEU A 136 -35.87 -16.70 -15.75
N SER A 137 -35.38 -16.69 -16.98
CA SER A 137 -36.12 -16.19 -18.15
C SER A 137 -37.35 -17.05 -18.47
N MET A 138 -37.29 -18.37 -18.24
CA MET A 138 -38.41 -19.28 -18.45
C MET A 138 -39.49 -19.12 -17.37
N ILE A 139 -39.10 -18.94 -16.10
CA ILE A 139 -40.02 -18.72 -14.98
C ILE A 139 -40.76 -17.39 -15.15
N THR A 140 -40.06 -16.32 -15.52
CA THR A 140 -40.68 -15.00 -15.78
C THR A 140 -41.65 -15.05 -16.96
N ARG A 141 -41.28 -15.71 -18.07
CA ARG A 141 -42.19 -15.93 -19.22
C ARG A 141 -43.44 -16.74 -18.88
N LYS A 142 -43.32 -17.79 -18.04
CA LYS A 142 -44.48 -18.58 -17.58
C LYS A 142 -45.43 -17.74 -16.72
N ARG A 143 -44.90 -16.89 -15.83
CA ARG A 143 -45.70 -16.00 -14.97
C ARG A 143 -46.44 -14.91 -15.76
N LEU A 144 -45.87 -14.40 -16.85
CA LEU A 144 -46.51 -13.42 -17.72
C LEU A 144 -47.67 -13.99 -18.56
N LYS A 145 -47.64 -15.27 -18.91
CA LYS A 145 -48.71 -15.95 -19.67
C LYS A 145 -49.88 -16.45 -18.81
N SER A 146 -49.74 -16.41 -17.48
CA SER A 146 -50.74 -16.90 -16.52
C SER A 146 -51.58 -15.77 -15.89
N LYS A 147 -51.43 -14.54 -16.39
CA LYS A 147 -52.28 -13.38 -16.09
C LYS A 147 -53.10 -13.04 -17.33
#